data_AF-A0A941SH60-F1
#
_entry.id   AF-A0A941SH60-F1
#
_cell.length_a   1.000
_cell.length_b   1.000
_cell.length_c   1.000
_cell.angle_alpha   90.00
_cell.angle_beta   90.00
_cell.angle_gamma   90.00
#
_symmetry.space_group_name_H-M   'P 1'
#
loop_
_entity.id
_entity.type
_entity.pdbx_description
1 polymer ?
#
loop_
_entity_poly.entity_id
_entity_poly.type
_entity_poly.pdbx_seq_one_letter_code
_entity_poly.pdbx_strand_id
1 'polypeptide(L)'
;MRIKAIKMDGCGNSFLVVDEMKMPLMGFNRSLIANALATQHDTDGILFVDVDRPQGTPTMKIFDRDGTEETMCGNGLRCATRYLHDMYIRSGNFSIITGDGKKEVHVIDDLTEVNLGEARDYRQINDQLHYVFTGVPHVVVIGSEMSLENARIFGKSLREEKSLCEFVGHPEGVNVNFIWRDAEGISVRTFEMGVEDVTLSCGTGSAASAYVASKVFGTTLPIVTNSLGGSLKITQIEGRLSIRGQTRYQGKVTGFVNNIHPKSNNPIDYHHHYPQYHW
;
A
#
# COMPACT_ATOMS: atom_id res chain seq x y z
N MET A 1 18.53 4.32 -19.67
CA MET A 1 18.52 2.96 -19.10
C MET A 1 17.19 2.29 -19.37
N ARG A 2 17.20 0.99 -19.65
CA ARG A 2 16.00 0.16 -19.87
C ARG A 2 15.65 -0.60 -18.59
N ILE A 3 14.45 -0.43 -18.08
CA ILE A 3 13.94 -1.07 -16.86
C ILE A 3 12.89 -2.10 -17.22
N LYS A 4 13.08 -3.36 -16.80
CA LYS A 4 12.07 -4.41 -16.93
C LYS A 4 11.22 -4.46 -15.67
N ALA A 5 9.90 -4.52 -15.83
CA ALA A 5 8.96 -4.64 -14.71
C ALA A 5 7.79 -5.55 -15.07
N ILE A 6 7.05 -5.97 -14.04
CA ILE A 6 5.76 -6.66 -14.19
C ILE A 6 4.65 -5.72 -13.76
N LYS A 7 3.66 -5.50 -14.63
CA LYS A 7 2.45 -4.77 -14.24
C LYS A 7 1.51 -5.70 -13.49
N MET A 8 1.05 -5.25 -12.32
CA MET A 8 0.14 -5.98 -11.45
C MET A 8 -1.00 -5.07 -11.00
N ASP A 9 -2.13 -5.69 -10.65
CA ASP A 9 -3.29 -5.03 -10.09
C ASP A 9 -3.63 -5.63 -8.73
N GLY A 10 -3.89 -4.75 -7.76
CA GLY A 10 -4.29 -5.09 -6.40
C GLY A 10 -5.54 -4.31 -6.02
N CYS A 11 -6.71 -4.90 -6.26
CA CYS A 11 -8.02 -4.28 -5.97
C CYS A 11 -8.23 -2.93 -6.69
N GLY A 12 -7.87 -2.85 -7.97
CA GLY A 12 -8.04 -1.64 -8.78
C GLY A 12 -6.85 -0.69 -8.73
N ASN A 13 -5.92 -0.85 -7.78
CA ASN A 13 -4.64 -0.15 -7.86
C ASN A 13 -3.65 -0.90 -8.73
N SER A 14 -3.01 -0.18 -9.63
CA SER A 14 -2.02 -0.69 -10.57
C SER A 14 -0.61 -0.37 -10.11
N PHE A 15 0.26 -1.40 -10.12
CA PHE A 15 1.65 -1.28 -9.73
C PHE A 15 2.59 -1.85 -10.80
N LEU A 16 3.79 -1.29 -10.90
CA LEU A 16 4.90 -1.98 -11.56
C LEU A 16 5.85 -2.57 -10.53
N VAL A 17 6.06 -3.89 -10.59
CA VAL A 17 7.05 -4.58 -9.76
C VAL A 17 8.38 -4.63 -10.51
N VAL A 18 9.39 -3.95 -9.96
CA VAL A 18 10.78 -3.97 -10.38
C VAL A 18 11.55 -4.93 -9.47
N ASP A 19 12.10 -5.98 -10.07
CA ASP A 19 12.80 -7.06 -9.38
C ASP A 19 14.30 -6.77 -9.33
N GLU A 20 14.77 -6.26 -8.19
CA GLU A 20 16.16 -5.83 -8.02
C GLU A 20 17.15 -7.00 -7.96
N MET A 21 16.66 -8.23 -7.73
CA MET A 21 17.45 -9.46 -7.87
C MET A 21 17.86 -9.73 -9.30
N LYS A 22 17.00 -9.40 -10.26
CA LYS A 22 17.26 -9.59 -11.69
C LYS A 22 17.92 -8.38 -12.33
N MET A 23 17.76 -7.21 -11.72
CA MET A 23 18.29 -5.94 -12.21
C MET A 23 18.68 -5.06 -11.03
N PRO A 24 19.90 -5.21 -10.50
CA PRO A 24 20.36 -4.40 -9.38
C PRO A 24 20.38 -2.91 -9.75
N LEU A 25 19.75 -2.06 -8.92
CA LEU A 25 19.72 -0.60 -9.10
C LEU A 25 20.44 0.14 -7.96
N MET A 26 21.47 -0.47 -7.37
CA MET A 26 22.33 0.22 -6.41
C MET A 26 22.96 1.47 -7.06
N GLY A 27 22.87 2.61 -6.36
CA GLY A 27 23.36 3.90 -6.86
C GLY A 27 22.44 4.63 -7.85
N PHE A 28 21.33 4.02 -8.28
CA PHE A 28 20.33 4.71 -9.09
C PHE A 28 19.25 5.37 -8.22
N ASN A 29 18.77 6.52 -8.68
CA ASN A 29 17.70 7.25 -8.02
C ASN A 29 16.34 6.58 -8.34
N ARG A 30 15.78 5.87 -7.36
CA ARG A 30 14.49 5.15 -7.48
C ARG A 30 13.31 6.10 -7.67
N SER A 31 13.34 7.30 -7.09
CA SER A 31 12.31 8.32 -7.31
C SER A 31 12.21 8.72 -8.79
N LEU A 32 13.34 9.01 -9.43
CA LEU A 32 13.36 9.33 -10.88
C LEU A 32 12.93 8.15 -11.75
N ILE A 33 13.34 6.93 -11.38
CA ILE A 33 12.88 5.72 -12.08
C ILE A 33 11.37 5.59 -11.92
N ALA A 34 10.86 5.75 -10.70
CA ALA A 34 9.47 5.51 -10.40
C ALA A 34 8.56 6.48 -11.17
N ASN A 35 8.86 7.77 -11.09
CA ASN A 35 8.12 8.80 -11.82
C ASN A 35 8.11 8.56 -13.34
N ALA A 36 9.28 8.23 -13.92
CA ALA A 36 9.40 7.96 -15.35
C ALA A 36 8.59 6.73 -15.78
N LEU A 37 8.65 5.65 -15.00
CA LEU A 37 7.92 4.42 -15.30
C LEU A 37 6.42 4.59 -15.13
N ALA A 38 5.99 5.28 -14.07
CA ALA A 38 4.58 5.49 -13.80
C ALA A 38 3.92 6.38 -14.86
N THR A 39 4.64 7.38 -15.35
CA THR A 39 4.19 8.20 -16.49
C THR A 39 4.06 7.39 -17.78
N GLN A 40 5.03 6.52 -18.08
CA GLN A 40 5.03 5.72 -19.32
C GLN A 40 3.96 4.63 -19.37
N HIS A 41 3.63 4.04 -18.22
CA HIS A 41 2.80 2.83 -18.16
C HIS A 41 1.45 3.03 -17.47
N ASP A 42 1.14 4.26 -17.06
CA ASP A 42 -0.07 4.64 -16.35
C ASP A 42 -0.36 3.70 -15.16
N THR A 43 0.39 3.93 -14.08
CA THR A 43 0.32 3.12 -12.87
C THR A 43 0.26 4.02 -11.63
N ASP A 44 -0.29 3.52 -10.53
CA ASP A 44 -0.42 4.26 -9.28
C ASP A 44 0.92 4.32 -8.52
N GLY A 45 1.70 3.24 -8.57
CA GLY A 45 3.00 3.19 -7.90
C GLY A 45 3.95 2.12 -8.40
N ILE A 46 5.18 2.18 -7.93
CA ILE A 46 6.29 1.33 -8.34
C ILE A 46 6.85 0.61 -7.11
N LEU A 47 6.90 -0.72 -7.19
CA LEU A 47 7.36 -1.60 -6.13
C LEU A 47 8.75 -2.12 -6.49
N PHE A 48 9.76 -1.74 -5.73
CA PHE A 48 11.09 -2.32 -5.81
C PHE A 48 11.19 -3.45 -4.82
N VAL A 49 11.38 -4.67 -5.31
CA VAL A 49 11.45 -5.87 -4.48
C VAL A 49 12.84 -6.49 -4.58
N ASP A 50 13.33 -6.94 -3.43
CA ASP A 50 14.65 -7.56 -3.30
C ASP A 50 14.59 -8.73 -2.32
N VAL A 51 15.50 -9.69 -2.46
CA VAL A 51 15.65 -10.82 -1.54
C VAL A 51 17.14 -11.03 -1.31
N ASP A 52 17.66 -10.52 -0.20
CA ASP A 52 19.07 -10.74 0.13
C ASP A 52 19.35 -12.26 0.18
N ARG A 53 20.31 -12.75 -0.59
CA ARG A 53 20.52 -14.19 -0.81
C ARG A 53 21.66 -14.73 0.05
N PRO A 54 21.60 -15.99 0.51
CA PRO A 54 20.62 -17.03 0.16
C PRO A 54 19.44 -17.18 1.13
N GLN A 55 19.41 -16.45 2.25
CA GLN A 55 18.43 -16.63 3.35
C GLN A 55 17.89 -15.29 3.90
N GLY A 56 18.12 -14.20 3.20
CA GLY A 56 17.70 -12.88 3.63
C GLY A 56 16.19 -12.72 3.58
N THR A 57 15.69 -11.86 4.47
CA THR A 57 14.28 -11.50 4.48
C THR A 57 13.99 -10.62 3.27
N PRO A 58 12.95 -10.93 2.47
CA PRO A 58 12.56 -10.08 1.36
C PRO A 58 12.29 -8.65 1.79
N THR A 59 12.61 -7.70 0.91
CA THR A 59 12.33 -6.29 1.14
C THR A 59 11.44 -5.73 0.04
N MET A 60 10.66 -4.72 0.39
CA MET A 60 9.84 -3.96 -0.54
C MET A 60 9.99 -2.48 -0.23
N LYS A 61 10.30 -1.69 -1.26
CA LYS A 61 10.13 -0.24 -1.28
C LYS A 61 9.03 0.13 -2.25
N ILE A 62 8.23 1.12 -1.89
CA ILE A 62 7.17 1.65 -2.75
C ILE A 62 7.42 3.12 -3.02
N PHE A 63 7.22 3.50 -4.28
CA PHE A 63 7.23 4.89 -4.71
C PHE A 63 5.92 5.19 -5.43
N ASP A 64 5.31 6.32 -5.11
CA ASP A 64 4.14 6.81 -5.80
C ASP A 64 4.50 7.32 -7.21
N ARG A 65 3.45 7.61 -7.98
CA ARG A 65 3.55 8.06 -9.38
C ARG A 65 4.41 9.31 -9.57
N ASP A 66 4.45 10.20 -8.59
CA ASP A 66 5.27 11.42 -8.61
C ASP A 66 6.74 11.16 -8.22
N GLY A 67 7.06 9.96 -7.75
CA GLY A 67 8.37 9.56 -7.26
C GLY A 67 8.58 9.77 -5.76
N THR A 68 7.55 10.09 -4.99
CA THR A 68 7.60 10.13 -3.53
C THR A 68 7.75 8.72 -2.96
N GLU A 69 8.66 8.51 -2.00
CA GLU A 69 8.82 7.20 -1.33
C GLU A 69 7.79 7.08 -0.21
N GLU A 70 6.95 6.05 -0.29
CA GLU A 70 5.96 5.74 0.73
C GLU A 70 6.48 4.66 1.67
N THR A 71 6.04 4.70 2.93
CA THR A 71 6.50 3.71 3.93
C THR A 71 5.76 2.37 3.77
N MET A 72 4.48 2.41 3.38
CA MET A 72 3.63 1.23 3.22
C MET A 72 2.40 1.50 2.36
N CYS A 73 2.05 0.54 1.51
CA CYS A 73 0.74 0.47 0.85
C CYS A 73 0.23 -0.96 0.91
N GLY A 74 -0.96 -1.17 1.48
CA GLY A 74 -1.51 -2.52 1.66
C GLY A 74 -1.76 -3.23 0.32
N ASN A 75 -2.27 -2.51 -0.68
CA ASN A 75 -2.53 -3.05 -2.02
C ASN A 75 -1.20 -3.39 -2.74
N GLY A 76 -0.20 -2.51 -2.65
CA GLY A 76 1.14 -2.76 -3.17
C GLY A 76 1.84 -3.94 -2.49
N LEU A 77 1.74 -4.04 -1.17
CA LEU A 77 2.31 -5.15 -0.39
C LEU A 77 1.68 -6.50 -0.78
N ARG A 78 0.38 -6.55 -1.07
CA ARG A 78 -0.24 -7.78 -1.63
C ARG A 78 0.39 -8.15 -2.98
N CYS A 79 0.55 -7.18 -3.89
CA CYS A 79 1.17 -7.44 -5.19
C CYS A 79 2.63 -7.92 -5.04
N ALA A 80 3.43 -7.26 -4.19
CA ALA A 80 4.80 -7.67 -3.91
C ALA A 80 4.86 -9.07 -3.27
N THR A 81 3.99 -9.37 -2.31
CA THR A 81 3.87 -10.68 -1.67
C THR A 81 3.60 -11.77 -2.70
N ARG A 82 2.60 -11.57 -3.56
CA ARG A 82 2.30 -12.54 -4.62
C ARG A 82 3.50 -12.74 -5.55
N TYR A 83 4.14 -11.65 -5.96
CA TYR A 83 5.31 -11.72 -6.83
C TYR A 83 6.48 -12.48 -6.21
N LEU A 84 6.83 -12.17 -4.96
CA LEU A 84 7.93 -12.80 -4.22
C LEU A 84 7.65 -14.29 -3.98
N HIS A 85 6.42 -14.65 -3.65
CA HIS A 85 6.00 -16.04 -3.51
C HIS A 85 6.21 -16.82 -4.82
N ASP A 86 5.69 -16.31 -5.93
CA ASP A 86 5.73 -17.02 -7.20
C ASP A 86 7.16 -17.20 -7.72
N MET A 87 8.03 -16.22 -7.48
CA MET A 87 9.39 -16.16 -8.02
C MET A 87 10.44 -16.81 -7.12
N TYR A 88 10.35 -16.63 -5.79
CA TYR A 88 11.46 -16.88 -4.88
C TYR A 88 11.09 -17.66 -3.61
N ILE A 89 9.84 -17.57 -3.13
CA ILE A 89 9.45 -18.08 -1.82
C ILE A 89 8.31 -19.08 -1.95
N ARG A 90 8.58 -20.37 -1.73
CA ARG A 90 7.55 -21.42 -1.86
C ARG A 90 6.64 -21.56 -0.64
N SER A 91 6.98 -20.91 0.48
CA SER A 91 6.16 -20.92 1.68
C SER A 91 4.94 -20.01 1.49
N GLY A 92 3.75 -20.49 1.85
CA GLY A 92 2.53 -19.68 1.87
C GLY A 92 2.51 -18.63 2.98
N ASN A 93 3.43 -18.69 3.93
CA ASN A 93 3.59 -17.71 5.01
C ASN A 93 5.06 -17.30 5.14
N PHE A 94 5.29 -15.99 5.12
CA PHE A 94 6.62 -15.39 5.26
C PHE A 94 6.47 -13.92 5.65
N SER A 95 7.59 -13.21 5.74
CA SER A 95 7.59 -11.80 6.11
C SER A 95 8.34 -10.95 5.09
N ILE A 96 7.95 -9.69 4.96
CA ILE A 96 8.58 -8.69 4.08
C ILE A 96 8.97 -7.49 4.94
N ILE A 97 10.21 -7.00 4.77
CA ILE A 97 10.65 -5.73 5.36
C ILE A 97 10.16 -4.58 4.47
N THR A 98 9.42 -3.66 5.06
CA THR A 98 8.90 -2.44 4.40
C THR A 98 9.47 -1.19 5.08
N GLY A 99 9.16 0.00 4.56
CA GLY A 99 9.50 1.26 5.22
C GLY A 99 8.85 1.41 6.61
N ASP A 100 7.68 0.80 6.80
CA ASP A 100 6.96 0.70 8.09
C ASP A 100 7.31 -0.57 8.88
N GLY A 101 8.50 -1.13 8.66
CA GLY A 101 9.01 -2.31 9.36
C GLY A 101 8.57 -3.65 8.77
N LYS A 102 8.78 -4.72 9.55
CA LYS A 102 8.51 -6.11 9.14
C LYS A 102 7.00 -6.39 9.13
N LYS A 103 6.48 -6.89 8.00
CA LYS A 103 5.08 -7.28 7.82
C LYS A 103 4.98 -8.78 7.60
N GLU A 104 4.10 -9.44 8.35
CA GLU A 104 3.72 -10.83 8.11
C GLU A 104 2.70 -10.90 6.97
N VAL A 105 2.93 -11.83 6.04
CA VAL A 105 2.15 -11.96 4.81
C VAL A 105 1.85 -13.42 4.52
N HIS A 106 0.67 -13.65 3.93
CA HIS A 106 0.17 -14.98 3.64
C HIS A 106 -0.36 -15.06 2.21
N VAL A 107 -0.05 -16.14 1.51
CA VAL A 107 -0.61 -16.52 0.22
C VAL A 107 -1.46 -17.77 0.44
N ILE A 108 -2.74 -17.66 0.08
CA ILE A 108 -3.74 -18.72 0.25
C ILE A 108 -4.42 -18.86 -1.11
N ASP A 109 -4.05 -19.90 -1.85
CA ASP A 109 -4.48 -20.12 -3.24
C ASP A 109 -4.17 -18.90 -4.15
N ASP A 110 -5.20 -18.19 -4.59
CA ASP A 110 -5.14 -16.98 -5.42
C ASP A 110 -5.22 -15.68 -4.59
N LEU A 111 -5.44 -15.79 -3.28
CA LEU A 111 -5.56 -14.67 -2.36
C LEU A 111 -4.23 -14.35 -1.69
N THR A 112 -4.05 -13.08 -1.38
CA THR A 112 -2.93 -12.59 -0.58
C THR A 112 -3.48 -11.81 0.61
N GLU A 113 -3.02 -12.15 1.81
CA GLU A 113 -3.33 -11.47 3.06
C GLU A 113 -2.09 -10.78 3.61
N VAL A 114 -2.23 -9.51 3.95
CA VAL A 114 -1.13 -8.70 4.50
C VAL A 114 -1.59 -8.00 5.76
N ASN A 115 -0.72 -7.97 6.77
CA ASN A 115 -0.98 -7.31 8.04
C ASN A 115 -0.76 -5.79 7.91
N LEU A 116 -1.73 -4.99 8.34
CA LEU A 116 -1.62 -3.53 8.37
C LEU A 116 -1.21 -2.97 9.74
N GLY A 117 -1.19 -3.80 10.77
CA GLY A 117 -0.97 -3.40 12.16
C GLY A 117 -2.26 -3.23 12.95
N GLU A 118 -2.16 -2.60 14.12
CA GLU A 118 -3.30 -2.40 15.01
C GLU A 118 -4.11 -1.16 14.61
N ALA A 119 -5.43 -1.28 14.72
CA ALA A 119 -6.30 -0.10 14.75
C ALA A 119 -6.13 0.60 16.10
N ARG A 120 -5.83 1.89 16.07
CA ARG A 120 -5.54 2.70 17.26
C ARG A 120 -6.39 3.95 17.32
N ASP A 121 -6.45 4.54 18.51
CA ASP A 121 -7.06 5.85 18.75
C ASP A 121 -8.51 5.99 18.25
N TYR A 122 -9.29 4.90 18.33
CA TYR A 122 -10.69 4.96 17.94
C TYR A 122 -11.46 6.00 18.76
N ARG A 123 -12.16 6.90 18.06
CA ARG A 123 -13.01 7.92 18.68
C ARG A 123 -14.33 7.98 17.92
N GLN A 124 -15.44 7.93 18.64
CA GLN A 124 -16.74 8.30 18.10
C GLN A 124 -16.88 9.82 18.26
N ILE A 125 -16.89 10.56 17.15
CA ILE A 125 -17.03 12.02 17.14
C ILE A 125 -18.52 12.38 17.31
N ASN A 126 -19.40 11.67 16.60
CA ASN A 126 -20.85 11.68 16.79
C ASN A 126 -21.45 10.35 16.29
N ASP A 127 -22.78 10.24 16.18
CA ASP A 127 -23.47 9.00 15.77
C ASP A 127 -23.13 8.52 14.36
N GLN A 128 -22.70 9.42 13.47
CA GLN A 128 -22.37 9.11 12.08
C GLN A 128 -20.88 9.26 11.76
N LEU A 129 -20.10 9.91 12.62
CA LEU A 129 -18.72 10.28 12.33
C LEU A 129 -17.77 9.65 13.34
N HIS A 130 -16.84 8.84 12.84
CA HIS A 130 -15.89 8.10 13.65
C HIS A 130 -14.47 8.35 13.14
N TYR A 131 -13.51 8.28 14.03
CA TYR A 131 -12.09 8.34 13.72
C TYR A 131 -11.41 7.05 14.15
N VAL A 132 -10.45 6.59 13.35
CA VAL A 132 -9.54 5.50 13.71
C VAL A 132 -8.22 5.64 12.95
N PHE A 133 -7.12 5.31 13.60
CA PHE A 133 -5.80 5.25 12.97
C PHE A 133 -5.47 3.82 12.56
N THR A 134 -5.16 3.59 11.28
CA THR A 134 -4.80 2.26 10.75
C THR A 134 -3.53 2.31 9.89
N GLY A 135 -2.54 3.06 10.38
CA GLY A 135 -1.29 3.39 9.67
C GLY A 135 -1.28 4.82 9.13
N VAL A 136 -2.45 5.31 8.74
CA VAL A 136 -2.72 6.72 8.39
C VAL A 136 -4.07 7.11 9.02
N PRO A 137 -4.37 8.41 9.21
CA PRO A 137 -5.61 8.84 9.83
C PRO A 137 -6.81 8.64 8.91
N HIS A 138 -7.88 8.06 9.45
CA HIS A 138 -9.16 7.85 8.76
C HIS A 138 -10.33 8.39 9.57
N VAL A 139 -11.13 9.24 8.93
CA VAL A 139 -12.48 9.55 9.36
C VAL A 139 -13.44 8.66 8.57
N VAL A 140 -14.37 8.01 9.27
CA VAL A 140 -15.37 7.10 8.72
C VAL A 140 -16.75 7.68 8.96
N VAL A 141 -17.50 7.89 7.88
CA VAL A 141 -18.84 8.44 7.84
C VAL A 141 -19.83 7.30 7.59
N ILE A 142 -20.71 7.06 8.57
CA ILE A 142 -21.78 6.07 8.50
C ILE A 142 -22.99 6.69 7.81
N GLY A 143 -23.49 6.04 6.75
CA GLY A 143 -24.66 6.52 6.05
C GLY A 143 -25.29 5.50 5.11
N SER A 144 -25.90 6.02 4.06
CA SER A 144 -26.44 5.27 2.93
C SER A 144 -25.49 5.31 1.73
N GLU A 145 -25.87 4.62 0.66
CA GLU A 145 -25.17 4.71 -0.62
C GLU A 145 -24.91 6.15 -1.05
N MET A 146 -23.70 6.40 -1.54
CA MET A 146 -23.20 7.72 -1.89
C MET A 146 -22.66 7.74 -3.32
N SER A 147 -23.08 8.74 -4.10
CA SER A 147 -22.54 8.98 -5.43
C SER A 147 -21.07 9.42 -5.37
N LEU A 148 -20.32 9.21 -6.46
CA LEU A 148 -18.91 9.63 -6.52
C LEU A 148 -18.77 11.15 -6.39
N GLU A 149 -19.69 11.91 -6.98
CA GLU A 149 -19.69 13.37 -6.89
C GLU A 149 -19.90 13.85 -5.45
N ASN A 150 -20.85 13.27 -4.73
CA ASN A 150 -21.07 13.61 -3.33
C ASN A 150 -19.87 13.20 -2.47
N ALA A 151 -19.31 12.01 -2.68
CA ALA A 151 -18.13 11.54 -1.97
C ALA A 151 -16.92 12.46 -2.20
N ARG A 152 -16.77 13.05 -3.39
CA ARG A 152 -15.75 14.08 -3.67
C ARG A 152 -16.00 15.37 -2.90
N ILE A 153 -17.21 15.91 -2.99
CA ILE A 153 -17.57 17.19 -2.38
C ILE A 153 -17.44 17.10 -0.85
N PHE A 154 -18.09 16.11 -0.25
CA PHE A 154 -18.06 15.94 1.20
C PHE A 154 -16.71 15.43 1.70
N GLY A 155 -16.05 14.55 0.94
CA GLY A 155 -14.73 14.02 1.27
C GLY A 155 -13.71 15.14 1.37
N LYS A 156 -13.65 16.02 0.36
CA LYS A 156 -12.81 17.21 0.39
C LYS A 156 -13.14 18.13 1.57
N SER A 157 -14.43 18.39 1.79
CA SER A 157 -14.86 19.26 2.89
C SER A 157 -14.42 18.75 4.25
N LEU A 158 -14.53 17.45 4.53
CA LEU A 158 -14.14 16.85 5.81
C LEU A 158 -12.62 16.74 5.96
N ARG A 159 -11.93 16.39 4.87
CA ARG A 159 -10.47 16.31 4.80
C ARG A 159 -9.80 17.63 5.19
N GLU A 160 -10.40 18.76 4.80
CA GLU A 160 -9.89 20.12 5.01
C GLU A 160 -10.53 20.82 6.22
N GLU A 161 -11.43 20.15 6.95
CA GLU A 161 -12.14 20.76 8.09
C GLU A 161 -11.19 20.90 9.28
N LYS A 162 -10.71 22.12 9.51
CA LYS A 162 -9.68 22.42 10.50
C LYS A 162 -10.03 21.92 11.90
N SER A 163 -11.27 22.13 12.36
CA SER A 163 -11.64 21.78 13.73
C SER A 163 -11.63 20.27 13.97
N LEU A 164 -12.08 19.50 12.99
CA LEU A 164 -12.05 18.03 12.96
C LEU A 164 -10.61 17.52 12.91
N CYS A 165 -9.80 18.05 11.99
CA CYS A 165 -8.41 17.66 11.81
C CYS A 165 -7.57 17.97 13.06
N GLU A 166 -7.75 19.13 13.67
CA GLU A 166 -7.14 19.47 14.97
C GLU A 166 -7.64 18.54 16.09
N PHE A 167 -8.94 18.25 16.14
CA PHE A 167 -9.55 17.38 17.16
C PHE A 167 -9.00 15.95 17.12
N VAL A 168 -8.81 15.38 15.92
CA VAL A 168 -8.25 14.03 15.76
C VAL A 168 -6.72 14.01 15.83
N GLY A 169 -6.07 15.17 15.87
CA GLY A 169 -4.62 15.32 16.02
C GLY A 169 -3.83 15.23 14.71
N HIS A 170 -4.49 15.49 13.58
CA HIS A 170 -3.92 15.42 12.22
C HIS A 170 -4.24 16.71 11.44
N PRO A 171 -3.61 17.85 11.80
CA PRO A 171 -3.87 19.14 11.15
C PRO A 171 -3.52 19.17 9.65
N GLU A 172 -2.70 18.23 9.17
CA GLU A 172 -2.40 17.98 7.75
C GLU A 172 -3.58 17.37 6.97
N GLY A 173 -4.60 16.91 7.69
CA GLY A 173 -5.82 16.33 7.18
C GLY A 173 -5.91 14.81 7.37
N VAL A 174 -7.02 14.25 6.89
CA VAL A 174 -7.40 12.84 7.09
C VAL A 174 -7.99 12.21 5.83
N ASN A 175 -7.82 10.91 5.67
CA ASN A 175 -8.60 10.16 4.69
C ASN A 175 -10.06 10.09 5.14
N VAL A 176 -11.01 10.18 4.21
CA VAL A 176 -12.45 10.17 4.51
C VAL A 176 -13.11 8.97 3.84
N ASN A 177 -13.67 8.07 4.63
CA ASN A 177 -14.35 6.87 4.16
C ASN A 177 -15.86 7.00 4.39
N PHE A 178 -16.65 6.93 3.32
CA PHE A 178 -18.10 6.84 3.40
C PHE A 178 -18.52 5.39 3.32
N ILE A 179 -19.28 4.91 4.31
CA ILE A 179 -19.65 3.50 4.41
C ILE A 179 -21.14 3.29 4.63
N TRP A 180 -21.64 2.21 4.05
CA TRP A 180 -23.00 1.72 4.25
C TRP A 180 -23.02 0.20 4.19
N ARG A 181 -24.05 -0.41 4.78
CA ARG A 181 -24.23 -1.87 4.68
C ARG A 181 -24.57 -2.25 3.25
N ASP A 182 -23.99 -3.35 2.80
CA ASP A 182 -24.41 -4.04 1.59
C ASP A 182 -24.76 -5.51 1.91
N ALA A 183 -25.10 -6.29 0.89
CA ALA A 183 -25.53 -7.68 1.08
C ALA A 183 -24.41 -8.61 1.58
N GLU A 184 -23.14 -8.27 1.33
CA GLU A 184 -21.98 -9.14 1.57
C GLU A 184 -21.03 -8.60 2.66
N GLY A 185 -21.33 -7.42 3.21
CA GLY A 185 -20.54 -6.72 4.20
C GLY A 185 -20.85 -5.22 4.22
N ILE A 186 -19.87 -4.41 3.84
CA ILE A 186 -20.02 -2.96 3.72
C ILE A 186 -19.46 -2.46 2.39
N SER A 187 -20.09 -1.44 1.84
CA SER A 187 -19.55 -0.70 0.72
C SER A 187 -18.78 0.52 1.22
N VAL A 188 -17.72 0.90 0.49
CA VAL A 188 -16.78 1.95 0.89
C VAL A 188 -16.47 2.88 -0.29
N ARG A 189 -16.50 4.18 -0.04
CA ARG A 189 -15.89 5.21 -0.90
C ARG A 189 -14.88 5.99 -0.08
N THR A 190 -13.64 6.03 -0.56
CA THR A 190 -12.56 6.72 0.14
C THR A 190 -12.14 7.94 -0.66
N PHE A 191 -12.25 9.12 -0.06
CA PHE A 191 -11.52 10.31 -0.49
C PHE A 191 -10.14 10.27 0.17
N GLU A 192 -9.10 10.17 -0.65
CA GLU A 192 -7.75 9.86 -0.18
C GLU A 192 -6.89 11.11 -0.07
N MET A 193 -6.32 11.31 1.12
CA MET A 193 -5.34 12.36 1.38
C MET A 193 -4.08 12.10 0.55
N GLY A 194 -3.57 13.13 -0.13
CA GLY A 194 -2.41 13.02 -1.03
C GLY A 194 -2.79 12.74 -2.48
N VAL A 195 -3.94 12.11 -2.72
CA VAL A 195 -4.54 11.99 -4.07
C VAL A 195 -5.52 13.13 -4.36
N GLU A 196 -6.19 13.63 -3.30
CA GLU A 196 -7.18 14.72 -3.38
C GLU A 196 -8.41 14.39 -4.23
N ASP A 197 -8.74 13.11 -4.34
CA ASP A 197 -9.93 12.60 -5.03
C ASP A 197 -10.40 11.28 -4.39
N VAL A 198 -11.57 10.80 -4.83
CA VAL A 198 -12.08 9.46 -4.53
C VAL A 198 -11.28 8.42 -5.31
N THR A 199 -10.63 7.50 -4.60
CA THR A 199 -9.80 6.45 -5.20
C THR A 199 -10.58 5.16 -5.47
N LEU A 200 -10.03 4.33 -6.35
CA LEU A 200 -10.64 3.03 -6.68
C LEU A 200 -10.64 2.10 -5.46
N SER A 201 -9.55 2.10 -4.69
CA SER A 201 -9.42 1.33 -3.46
C SER A 201 -8.39 1.98 -2.55
N CYS A 202 -8.64 1.92 -1.24
CA CYS A 202 -7.70 2.25 -0.19
C CYS A 202 -7.66 1.08 0.81
N GLY A 203 -6.50 0.41 0.94
CA GLY A 203 -6.36 -0.77 1.80
C GLY A 203 -6.52 -0.43 3.30
N THR A 204 -5.88 0.65 3.75
CA THR A 204 -6.02 1.14 5.14
C THR A 204 -7.42 1.69 5.38
N GLY A 205 -8.02 2.39 4.41
CA GLY A 205 -9.40 2.87 4.48
C GLY A 205 -10.43 1.76 4.58
N SER A 206 -10.22 0.64 3.86
CA SER A 206 -11.03 -0.57 3.98
C SER A 206 -10.92 -1.19 5.38
N ALA A 207 -9.71 -1.26 5.93
CA ALA A 207 -9.50 -1.78 7.28
C ALA A 207 -10.13 -0.89 8.37
N ALA A 208 -9.97 0.43 8.26
CA ALA A 208 -10.63 1.42 9.12
C ALA A 208 -12.16 1.29 9.06
N SER A 209 -12.71 1.19 7.85
CA SER A 209 -14.14 1.03 7.59
C SER A 209 -14.70 -0.23 8.23
N ALA A 210 -14.05 -1.38 8.04
CA ALA A 210 -14.46 -2.64 8.66
C ALA A 210 -14.34 -2.61 10.19
N TYR A 211 -13.29 -1.98 10.73
CA TYR A 211 -13.14 -1.81 12.17
C TYR A 211 -14.29 -1.00 12.76
N VAL A 212 -14.61 0.18 12.18
CA VAL A 212 -15.72 1.01 12.63
C VAL A 212 -17.06 0.29 12.46
N ALA A 213 -17.28 -0.37 11.31
CA ALA A 213 -18.49 -1.18 11.09
C ALA A 213 -18.65 -2.27 12.16
N SER A 214 -17.55 -2.90 12.61
CA SER A 214 -17.63 -3.92 13.66
C SER A 214 -18.11 -3.37 15.01
N LYS A 215 -17.84 -2.09 15.29
CA LYS A 215 -18.28 -1.40 16.51
C LYS A 215 -19.71 -0.88 16.40
N VAL A 216 -20.07 -0.32 15.24
CA VAL A 216 -21.33 0.42 15.04
C VAL A 216 -22.46 -0.46 14.54
N PHE A 217 -22.17 -1.39 13.61
CA PHE A 217 -23.17 -2.28 13.05
C PHE A 217 -23.35 -3.58 13.83
N GLY A 218 -22.49 -3.86 14.81
CA GLY A 218 -22.48 -5.13 15.54
C GLY A 218 -22.04 -6.32 14.69
N THR A 219 -21.35 -6.07 13.57
CA THR A 219 -20.85 -7.12 12.67
C THR A 219 -19.51 -7.64 13.19
N THR A 220 -19.32 -8.96 13.26
CA THR A 220 -18.02 -9.53 13.65
C THR A 220 -17.08 -9.67 12.46
N LEU A 221 -15.79 -9.39 12.64
CA LEU A 221 -14.78 -9.74 11.65
C LEU A 221 -14.73 -11.27 11.46
N PRO A 222 -14.52 -11.77 10.22
CA PRO A 222 -14.16 -11.00 9.03
C PRO A 222 -15.33 -10.25 8.37
N ILE A 223 -15.03 -9.05 7.86
CA ILE A 223 -15.98 -8.21 7.10
C ILE A 223 -15.45 -8.02 5.69
N VAL A 224 -16.30 -8.17 4.68
CA VAL A 224 -15.97 -7.79 3.30
C VAL A 224 -16.25 -6.32 3.11
N THR A 225 -15.30 -5.61 2.50
CA THR A 225 -15.42 -4.21 2.11
C THR A 225 -15.41 -4.10 0.59
N ASN A 226 -16.45 -3.50 0.01
CA ASN A 226 -16.62 -3.35 -1.42
C ASN A 226 -16.28 -1.93 -1.86
N SER A 227 -15.18 -1.78 -2.60
CA SER A 227 -14.71 -0.51 -3.18
C SER A 227 -14.99 -0.46 -4.69
N LEU A 228 -14.66 0.64 -5.36
CA LEU A 228 -14.73 0.73 -6.83
C LEU A 228 -13.83 -0.31 -7.52
N GLY A 229 -12.64 -0.53 -6.96
CA GLY A 229 -11.61 -1.38 -7.53
C GLY A 229 -11.77 -2.87 -7.20
N GLY A 230 -12.74 -3.20 -6.34
CA GLY A 230 -13.07 -4.57 -5.95
C GLY A 230 -13.25 -4.74 -4.44
N SER A 231 -13.27 -6.00 -4.03
CA SER A 231 -13.58 -6.40 -2.66
C SER A 231 -12.32 -6.80 -1.90
N LEU A 232 -12.25 -6.41 -0.62
CA LEU A 232 -11.26 -6.90 0.32
C LEU A 232 -11.95 -7.55 1.50
N LYS A 233 -11.41 -8.67 1.98
CA LYS A 233 -11.82 -9.30 3.23
C LYS A 233 -10.90 -8.81 4.33
N ILE A 234 -11.48 -8.18 5.35
CA ILE A 234 -10.75 -7.66 6.50
C ILE A 234 -10.86 -8.66 7.63
N THR A 235 -9.72 -9.06 8.18
CA THR A 235 -9.60 -10.02 9.29
C THR A 235 -8.86 -9.35 10.46
N GLN A 236 -8.96 -9.92 11.67
CA GLN A 236 -8.13 -9.54 12.80
C GLN A 236 -7.40 -10.77 13.33
N ILE A 237 -6.07 -10.68 13.40
CA ILE A 237 -5.18 -11.75 13.86
C ILE A 237 -4.32 -11.15 14.96
N GLU A 238 -4.40 -11.70 16.17
CA GLU A 238 -3.64 -11.24 17.34
C GLU A 238 -3.80 -9.72 17.60
N GLY A 239 -5.03 -9.20 17.48
CA GLY A 239 -5.32 -7.77 17.66
C GLY A 239 -5.00 -6.88 16.45
N ARG A 240 -4.29 -7.39 15.44
CA ARG A 240 -3.89 -6.64 14.25
C ARG A 240 -4.82 -6.87 13.07
N LEU A 241 -5.15 -5.80 12.35
CA LEU A 241 -5.96 -5.88 11.14
C LEU A 241 -5.12 -6.40 9.98
N SER A 242 -5.72 -7.28 9.18
CA SER A 242 -5.15 -7.75 7.92
C SER A 242 -6.16 -7.57 6.79
N ILE A 243 -5.65 -7.31 5.59
CA ILE A 243 -6.45 -7.20 4.38
C ILE A 243 -6.12 -8.34 3.45
N ARG A 244 -7.17 -9.03 2.99
CA ARG A 244 -7.07 -10.16 2.08
C ARG A 244 -7.81 -9.87 0.79
N GLY A 245 -7.17 -10.13 -0.34
CA GLY A 245 -7.79 -9.97 -1.65
C GLY A 245 -6.96 -10.60 -2.76
N GLN A 246 -7.56 -10.68 -3.94
CA GLN A 246 -6.86 -11.14 -5.14
C GLN A 246 -5.84 -10.10 -5.61
N THR A 247 -4.80 -10.58 -6.29
CA THR A 247 -3.90 -9.77 -7.10
C THR A 247 -3.80 -10.38 -8.48
N ARG A 248 -3.59 -9.55 -9.51
CA ARG A 248 -3.56 -10.00 -10.91
C ARG A 248 -2.30 -9.55 -11.61
N TYR A 249 -1.68 -10.47 -12.34
CA TYR A 249 -0.64 -10.14 -13.30
C TYR A 249 -1.28 -9.56 -14.57
N GLN A 250 -0.86 -8.36 -14.96
CA GLN A 250 -1.31 -7.71 -16.20
C GLN A 250 -0.30 -7.87 -17.35
N GLY A 251 0.96 -8.20 -17.05
CA GLY A 251 1.94 -8.55 -18.07
C GLY A 251 3.35 -8.02 -17.79
N LYS A 252 4.28 -8.32 -18.69
CA LYS A 252 5.64 -7.80 -18.66
C LYS A 252 5.67 -6.46 -19.38
N VAL A 253 6.33 -5.47 -18.79
CA VAL A 253 6.55 -4.16 -19.41
C VAL A 253 8.03 -3.81 -19.42
N THR A 254 8.37 -2.85 -20.27
CA THR A 254 9.70 -2.26 -20.33
C THR A 254 9.55 -0.75 -20.40
N GLY A 255 10.17 -0.04 -19.47
CA GLY A 255 10.22 1.42 -19.48
C GLY A 255 11.64 1.94 -19.64
N PHE A 256 11.74 3.23 -19.94
CA PHE A 256 12.99 3.90 -20.28
C PHE A 256 13.21 5.10 -19.35
N VAL A 257 14.40 5.19 -18.77
CA VAL A 257 14.77 6.27 -17.84
C VAL A 257 16.01 6.98 -18.38
N ASN A 258 15.97 8.31 -18.48
CA ASN A 258 17.15 9.09 -18.84
C ASN A 258 18.13 9.06 -17.66
N ASN A 259 19.33 8.51 -17.86
CA ASN A 259 20.32 8.45 -16.79
C ASN A 259 20.84 9.86 -16.51
N ILE A 260 20.40 10.47 -15.40
CA ILE A 260 21.24 11.40 -14.68
C ILE A 260 21.95 10.55 -13.64
N HIS A 261 23.16 10.09 -13.95
CA HIS A 261 24.02 9.55 -12.89
C HIS A 261 24.25 10.70 -11.88
N PRO A 262 23.91 10.54 -10.59
CA PRO A 262 24.49 11.44 -9.60
C PRO A 262 26.00 11.23 -9.69
N LYS A 263 26.75 12.27 -10.05
CA LYS A 263 28.21 12.24 -10.00
C LYS A 263 28.59 11.82 -8.58
N SER A 264 29.26 10.68 -8.43
CA SER A 264 29.86 10.35 -7.14
C SER A 264 30.94 11.40 -6.88
N ASN A 265 30.75 12.26 -5.88
CA ASN A 265 31.78 13.22 -5.46
C ASN A 265 32.92 12.57 -4.65
N ASN A 266 32.95 11.23 -4.54
CA ASN A 266 34.04 10.52 -3.91
C ASN A 266 34.84 9.77 -4.98
N PRO A 267 36.15 10.06 -5.15
CA PRO A 267 37.03 9.14 -5.85
C PRO A 267 37.01 7.81 -5.09
N ILE A 268 36.66 6.73 -5.78
CA ILE A 268 36.79 5.37 -5.27
C ILE A 268 38.30 5.10 -5.22
N ASP A 269 38.86 5.08 -4.02
CA ASP A 269 40.24 4.64 -3.79
C ASP A 269 40.27 3.10 -3.92
N TYR A 270 40.77 2.62 -5.05
CA TYR A 270 40.99 1.20 -5.31
C TYR A 270 42.31 0.76 -4.68
N HIS A 271 42.45 0.85 -3.36
CA HIS A 271 43.57 0.22 -2.66
C HIS A 271 43.17 -0.34 -1.28
N HIS A 272 43.57 -1.61 -1.06
CA HIS A 272 43.49 -2.43 0.17
C HIS A 272 42.16 -3.20 0.35
N HIS A 273 42.10 -4.52 0.55
CA HIS A 273 43.08 -5.56 0.84
C HIS A 273 42.59 -6.90 0.27
N TYR A 274 43.46 -7.63 -0.45
CA TYR A 274 43.35 -9.08 -0.56
C TYR A 274 44.12 -9.70 0.63
N PRO A 275 43.53 -10.62 1.42
CA PRO A 275 44.33 -11.42 2.34
C PRO A 275 45.09 -12.46 1.52
N GLN A 276 46.42 -12.34 1.51
CA GLN A 276 47.30 -13.40 1.03
C GLN A 276 47.27 -14.56 2.02
N TYR A 277 46.82 -15.72 1.56
CA TYR A 277 47.07 -16.98 2.23
C TYR A 277 48.48 -17.46 1.87
N HIS A 278 49.33 -17.64 2.88
CA HIS A 278 50.49 -18.51 2.81
C HIS A 278 50.60 -19.33 4.09
N TRP A 279 50.60 -20.65 3.87
CA TRP A 279 50.91 -21.83 4.69
C TRP A 279 51.24 -21.64 6.17
#